data_AF-A0A7D8H2Y4-F1
#
_entry.id   AF-A0A7D8H2Y4-F1
#
_cell.length_a   1.000
_cell.length_b   1.000
_cell.length_c   1.000
_cell.angle_alpha   90.00
_cell.angle_beta   90.00
_cell.angle_gamma   90.00
#
_symmetry.space_group_name_H-M   'P 1'
#
loop_
_entity.id
_entity.type
_entity.pdbx_description
1 polymer ?
#
loop_
_entity_poly.entity_id
_entity_poly.type
_entity_poly.pdbx_seq_one_letter_code
_entity_poly.pdbx_strand_id
1 'polypeptide(L)' 'MNKQQKEKMVKEAYEKFLYTIGLACTNGREKSVAITNAETAYLWAKHSLEKTK' A
#
# COMPACT_ATOMS: atom_id res chain seq x y z
N MET A 1 6.73 -11.36 15.25
CA MET A 1 7.07 -10.04 14.67
C MET A 1 6.48 -8.94 15.55
N ASN A 2 7.30 -7.95 15.90
CA ASN A 2 6.85 -6.77 16.65
C ASN A 2 6.08 -5.79 15.74
N LYS A 3 5.43 -4.78 16.35
CA LYS A 3 4.62 -3.78 15.63
C LYS A 3 5.43 -3.05 14.55
N GLN A 4 6.63 -2.62 14.87
CA GLN A 4 7.53 -1.92 13.93
C GLN A 4 7.87 -2.77 12.70
N GLN A 5 8.10 -4.07 12.87
CA GLN A 5 8.35 -4.99 11.76
C GLN A 5 7.12 -5.14 10.86
N LYS A 6 5.92 -5.22 11.45
CA LYS A 6 4.66 -5.28 10.67
C LYS A 6 4.43 -4.00 9.87
N GLU A 7 4.62 -2.82 10.49
CA GLU A 7 4.49 -1.53 9.81
C GLU A 7 5.49 -1.36 8.68
N LYS A 8 6.75 -1.76 8.90
CA LYS A 8 7.79 -1.75 7.88
C LYS A 8 7.42 -2.63 6.69
N MET A 9 6.96 -3.86 6.93
CA MET A 9 6.54 -4.76 5.86
C MET A 9 5.37 -4.22 5.04
N VAL A 10 4.37 -3.64 5.70
CA VAL A 10 3.21 -3.03 5.02
C VAL A 10 3.65 -1.85 4.16
N LYS A 11 4.56 -1.01 4.66
CA LYS A 11 5.13 0.10 3.88
C LYS A 11 5.91 -0.39 2.65
N GLU A 12 6.80 -1.37 2.82
CA GLU A 12 7.57 -1.93 1.70
C GLU A 12 6.66 -2.59 0.64
N ALA A 13 5.60 -3.28 1.06
CA ALA A 13 4.63 -3.86 0.14
C ALA A 13 3.90 -2.78 -0.67
N TYR A 14 3.50 -1.68 -0.01
CA TYR A 14 2.87 -0.53 -0.66
C TYR A 14 3.80 0.13 -1.70
N GLU A 15 5.05 0.39 -1.36
CA GLU A 15 6.03 1.01 -2.28
C GLU A 15 6.29 0.12 -3.51
N LYS A 16 6.45 -1.20 -3.31
CA LYS A 16 6.60 -2.16 -4.42
C LYS A 16 5.36 -2.20 -5.32
N PHE A 17 4.18 -2.10 -4.72
CA PHE A 17 2.94 -2.12 -5.48
C PHE A 17 2.76 -0.85 -6.31
N LEU A 18 3.07 0.33 -5.76
CA LEU A 18 3.10 1.59 -6.52
C LEU A 18 4.07 1.53 -7.71
N TYR A 19 5.28 0.99 -7.50
CA TYR A 19 6.23 0.79 -8.58
C TYR A 19 5.66 -0.09 -9.69
N THR A 20 5.01 -1.19 -9.31
CA THR A 20 4.37 -2.13 -10.25
C THR A 20 3.24 -1.46 -11.04
N ILE A 21 2.37 -0.68 -10.38
CA ILE A 21 1.32 0.12 -11.04
C ILE A 21 1.97 1.10 -12.05
N GLY A 22 3.10 1.70 -11.66
CA GLY A 22 3.88 2.61 -12.49
C GLY A 22 4.28 2.01 -13.83
N LEU A 23 4.66 0.72 -13.83
CA LEU A 23 5.11 -0.04 -15.00
C LEU A 23 3.96 -0.69 -15.79
N ALA A 24 2.97 -1.25 -15.09
CA ALA A 24 1.93 -2.07 -15.71
C ALA A 24 0.76 -1.24 -16.27
N CYS A 25 0.40 -0.14 -15.61
CA CYS A 25 -0.73 0.69 -16.05
C CYS A 25 -0.27 1.76 -17.04
N THR A 26 -0.45 1.48 -18.33
CA THR A 26 -0.17 2.43 -19.43
C THR A 26 -1.26 3.49 -19.56
N ASN A 27 -2.51 3.17 -19.20
CA ASN A 27 -3.62 4.10 -19.18
C ASN A 27 -3.61 4.97 -17.91
N GLY A 28 -3.60 6.30 -18.07
CA GLY A 28 -3.53 7.24 -16.94
C GLY A 28 -4.71 7.18 -15.97
N ARG A 29 -5.92 6.86 -16.46
CA ARG A 29 -7.12 6.73 -15.62
C ARG A 29 -7.06 5.47 -14.76
N GLU A 30 -6.75 4.33 -15.36
CA GLU A 30 -6.59 3.06 -14.62
C GLU A 30 -5.44 3.13 -13.62
N LYS A 31 -4.33 3.77 -14.01
CA LYS A 31 -3.19 4.05 -13.13
C LYS A 31 -3.61 4.87 -11.90
N SER A 32 -4.38 5.94 -12.11
CA SER A 32 -4.88 6.78 -11.02
C SER A 32 -5.76 5.98 -10.06
N VAL A 33 -6.73 5.22 -10.59
CA VAL A 33 -7.60 4.35 -9.77
C VAL A 33 -6.78 3.32 -8.98
N ALA A 34 -5.79 2.69 -9.61
CA ALA A 34 -4.93 1.72 -8.96
C ALA A 34 -4.09 2.34 -7.83
N ILE A 35 -3.56 3.54 -8.02
CA ILE A 35 -2.82 4.29 -6.98
C ILE A 35 -3.74 4.61 -5.80
N THR A 36 -4.92 5.17 -6.04
CA THR A 36 -5.89 5.48 -4.96
C THR A 36 -6.31 4.24 -4.17
N ASN A 37 -6.50 3.11 -4.86
CA ASN A 37 -6.81 1.84 -4.20
C ASN A 37 -5.64 1.34 -3.35
N ALA A 38 -4.40 1.46 -3.85
CA ALA A 38 -3.20 1.11 -3.10
C ALA A 38 -3.04 1.96 -1.82
N GLU A 39 -3.25 3.27 -1.94
CA GLU A 39 -3.21 4.21 -0.82
C GLU A 39 -4.26 3.87 0.25
N THR A 40 -5.49 3.61 -0.19
CA THR A 40 -6.59 3.27 0.71
C THR A 40 -6.31 1.97 1.47
N ALA A 41 -5.84 0.93 0.76
CA ALA A 41 -5.49 -0.34 1.38
C ALA A 41 -4.34 -0.19 2.39
N TYR A 42 -3.32 0.61 2.07
CA TYR A 42 -2.21 0.90 2.98
C TYR A 42 -2.69 1.59 4.27
N LEU A 43 -3.56 2.60 4.15
CA LEU A 43 -4.13 3.29 5.31
C LEU A 43 -4.96 2.36 6.19
N TRP A 44 -5.77 1.47 5.59
CA TRP A 44 -6.52 0.47 6.34
C TRP A 44 -5.62 -0.54 7.06
N ALA A 45 -4.57 -1.01 6.39
CA ALA A 45 -3.59 -1.91 6.99
C ALA A 45 -2.89 -1.26 8.19
N LYS A 46 -2.45 0.00 8.05
CA LYS A 46 -1.88 0.78 9.17
C LYS A 46 -2.84 0.90 10.33
N HIS A 47 -4.08 1.31 10.07
CA HIS A 47 -5.12 1.47 11.10
C HIS A 47 -5.39 0.16 11.85
N SER A 48 -5.42 -0.96 11.13
CA SER A 48 -5.58 -2.30 11.72
C SER A 48 -4.42 -2.65 12.65
N LEU A 49 -3.18 -2.34 12.25
CA LEU A 49 -1.99 -2.55 13.09
C LEU A 49 -1.97 -1.65 14.34
N GLU A 50 -2.56 -0.46 14.28
CA GLU A 50 -2.68 0.45 15.42
C GLU A 50 -3.72 0.00 16.45
N LYS A 51 -4.82 -0.62 15.99
CA LYS A 51 -5.89 -1.17 16.83
C LYS A 51 -5.53 -2.50 17.49
N THR A 52 -4.57 -3.23 16.94
CA THR A 52 -4.05 -4.47 17.51
C THR A 52 -3.05 -4.12 18.63
N LYS A 53 -3.56 -3.67 19.77
CA LYS A 53 -2.79 -3.49 21.03
C LYS A 53 -2.92 -4.72 21.91
#